data_AF-A0A349R326-F1
#
_entry.id   AF-A0A349R326-F1
#
_cell.length_a   1.000
_cell.length_b   1.000
_cell.length_c   1.000
_cell.angle_alpha   90.00
_cell.angle_beta   90.00
_cell.angle_gamma   90.00
#
_symmetry.space_group_name_H-M   'P 1'
#
loop_
_entity.id
_entity.type
_entity.pdbx_description
1 polymer ?
#
loop_
_entity_poly.entity_id
_entity_poly.type
_entity_poly.pdbx_seq_one_letter_code
_entity_poly.pdbx_strand_id
1 'polypeptide(L)'
;MLKLILEAFISISGITAASGIVYQDRQIHIVSDNSNYIYSYSITDQKLSKTALRQSDPMENRAKAAKMDLESITFDGSRYYLYGSGSTPNRNTRFIWDGKTVLQEDYSNIYSSLMEKFNISKEDFNIEGVVHLKDKILFFNRGNGPKGINAILEYHPLAAEQSRCIPIELPKLNGISTGFSDATLVGNEIYFIATAENAKSTYLDGEISGSLLGKIPSDLSGKPETFEIPEKHKFEGITLKEETAHGLIFLLCEDTDSEDDHMTIYSLRVSN
;
A
#
# COMPACT_ATOMS: atom_id res chain seq x y z
N MET A 1 26.39 -6.36 0.12
CA MET A 1 25.23 -6.92 0.86
C MET A 1 24.32 -5.73 1.02
N LEU A 2 23.06 -5.82 0.60
CA LEU A 2 22.16 -4.67 0.61
C LEU A 2 22.14 -4.05 2.01
N LYS A 3 22.45 -2.76 2.11
CA LYS A 3 22.47 -2.01 3.34
C LYS A 3 21.23 -1.13 3.40
N LEU A 4 20.51 -1.26 4.51
CA LEU A 4 19.32 -0.48 4.85
C LEU A 4 19.64 0.45 6.02
N ILE A 5 19.33 1.73 5.87
CA ILE A 5 19.37 2.71 6.95
C ILE A 5 17.99 3.35 7.05
N LEU A 6 17.35 3.20 8.20
CA LEU A 6 16.06 3.78 8.51
C LEU A 6 16.25 4.99 9.43
N GLU A 7 15.62 6.10 9.07
CA GLU A 7 15.64 7.33 9.87
C GLU A 7 14.24 7.95 9.86
N ALA A 8 13.78 8.49 11.00
CA ALA A 8 12.57 9.31 11.00
C ALA A 8 12.78 10.54 10.12
N PHE A 9 11.87 10.78 9.18
CA PHE A 9 11.97 11.86 8.20
C PHE A 9 11.13 13.08 8.60
N ILE A 10 9.84 12.86 8.87
CA ILE A 10 8.92 13.92 9.31
C ILE A 10 7.75 13.34 10.11
N SER A 11 7.22 14.12 11.04
CA SER A 11 5.96 13.81 11.73
C SER A 11 4.87 14.77 11.29
N ILE A 12 3.68 14.25 10.98
CA ILE A 12 2.54 15.01 10.47
C ILE A 12 1.34 14.77 11.38
N SER A 13 0.87 15.83 12.04
CA SER A 13 -0.37 15.78 12.83
C SER A 13 -1.62 15.85 11.94
N GLY A 14 -2.70 15.23 12.39
CA GLY A 14 -4.01 15.20 11.75
C GLY A 14 -4.24 14.05 10.77
N ILE A 15 -3.42 12.99 10.83
CA ILE A 15 -3.54 11.76 10.01
C ILE A 15 -3.40 10.56 10.93
N THR A 16 -4.34 9.60 10.84
CA THR A 16 -4.30 8.33 11.56
C THR A 16 -4.51 7.17 10.58
N ALA A 17 -4.02 5.97 10.93
CA ALA A 17 -4.17 4.74 10.13
C ALA A 17 -3.78 4.92 8.64
N ALA A 18 -2.56 5.40 8.40
CA ALA A 18 -2.08 5.60 7.03
C ALA A 18 -1.82 4.26 6.34
N SER A 19 -2.31 4.14 5.12
CA SER A 19 -2.39 2.87 4.38
C SER A 19 -1.91 3.00 2.93
N GLY A 20 -1.13 4.04 2.65
CA GLY A 20 -0.50 4.24 1.36
C GLY A 20 0.03 5.66 1.19
N ILE A 21 1.11 5.79 0.42
CA ILE A 21 1.84 7.05 0.26
C ILE A 21 2.34 7.22 -1.17
N VAL A 22 2.26 8.45 -1.69
CA VAL A 22 2.97 8.86 -2.91
C VAL A 22 3.71 10.17 -2.65
N TYR A 23 4.97 10.22 -3.05
CA TYR A 23 5.79 11.42 -3.06
C TYR A 23 5.90 11.95 -4.49
N GLN A 24 5.57 13.23 -4.69
CA GLN A 24 5.74 13.92 -5.97
C GLN A 24 6.08 15.39 -5.71
N ASP A 25 7.18 15.89 -6.27
CA ASP A 25 7.55 17.32 -6.26
C ASP A 25 7.46 18.01 -4.87
N ARG A 26 8.03 17.37 -3.84
CA ARG A 26 8.00 17.84 -2.43
C ARG A 26 6.60 17.87 -1.79
N GLN A 27 5.62 17.25 -2.44
CA GLN A 27 4.31 16.95 -1.88
C GLN A 27 4.24 15.46 -1.51
N ILE A 28 3.61 15.18 -0.38
CA ILE A 28 3.31 13.83 0.07
C ILE A 28 1.80 13.67 0.07
N HIS A 29 1.30 12.68 -0.66
CA HIS A 29 -0.10 12.31 -0.71
C HIS A 29 -0.30 11.00 0.04
N ILE A 30 -1.22 10.98 1.00
CA ILE A 30 -1.48 9.85 1.88
C ILE A 30 -2.95 9.49 1.83
N VAL A 31 -3.22 8.18 1.90
CA VAL A 31 -4.55 7.61 2.13
C VAL A 31 -4.59 6.94 3.49
N SER A 32 -5.80 6.77 4.01
CA SER A 32 -6.04 6.15 5.31
C SER A 32 -7.24 5.23 5.21
N ASP A 33 -7.16 4.09 5.91
CA ASP A 33 -8.21 3.06 5.91
C ASP A 33 -9.54 3.58 6.52
N ASN A 34 -9.46 4.60 7.38
CA ASN A 34 -10.55 5.09 8.22
C ASN A 34 -11.15 6.43 7.76
N SER A 35 -10.68 6.95 6.63
CA SER A 35 -10.96 8.31 6.15
C SER A 35 -11.51 8.32 4.72
N ASN A 36 -12.28 9.37 4.38
CA ASN A 36 -12.67 9.65 3.01
C ASN A 36 -11.90 10.84 2.40
N TYR A 37 -10.71 11.12 2.91
CA TYR A 37 -9.82 12.15 2.38
C TYR A 37 -8.63 11.56 1.62
N ILE A 38 -8.14 12.33 0.66
CA ILE A 38 -6.71 12.33 0.33
C ILE A 38 -6.07 13.42 1.20
N TYR A 39 -5.05 13.03 1.96
CA TYR A 39 -4.23 13.97 2.71
C TYR A 39 -3.08 14.42 1.81
N SER A 40 -2.84 15.73 1.73
CA SER A 40 -1.75 16.31 0.94
C SER A 40 -0.91 17.20 1.84
N TYR A 41 0.31 16.78 2.10
CA TYR A 41 1.27 17.49 2.93
C TYR A 41 2.36 18.14 2.07
N SER A 42 2.51 19.46 2.19
CA SER A 42 3.64 20.17 1.59
C SER A 42 4.84 20.17 2.51
N ILE A 43 5.95 19.60 2.06
CA ILE A 43 7.22 19.64 2.82
C ILE A 43 7.76 21.07 2.86
N THR A 44 7.55 21.86 1.80
CA THR A 44 8.04 23.23 1.71
C THR A 44 7.30 24.13 2.70
N ASP A 45 5.96 24.07 2.68
CA ASP A 45 5.12 24.96 3.47
C ASP A 45 4.76 24.38 4.85
N GLN A 46 5.17 23.13 5.11
CA GLN A 46 4.83 22.35 6.30
C GLN A 46 3.33 22.35 6.61
N LYS A 47 2.53 22.20 5.56
CA LYS A 47 1.08 22.37 5.62
C LYS A 47 0.36 21.12 5.13
N LEU A 48 -0.53 20.61 5.99
CA LEU A 48 -1.50 19.58 5.64
C LEU A 48 -2.75 20.20 5.01
N SER A 49 -3.25 19.58 3.95
CA SER A 49 -4.53 19.86 3.32
C SER A 49 -5.28 18.56 3.06
N LYS A 50 -6.61 18.64 3.00
CA LYS A 50 -7.48 17.46 2.81
C LYS A 50 -8.38 17.68 1.59
N THR A 51 -8.43 16.69 0.70
CA THR A 51 -9.34 16.67 -0.45
C THR A 51 -10.36 15.57 -0.23
N ALA A 52 -11.65 15.91 -0.16
CA ALA A 52 -12.71 14.92 0.03
C ALA A 52 -12.87 14.03 -1.21
N LEU A 53 -12.78 12.72 -1.02
CA LEU A 53 -13.03 11.72 -2.06
C LEU A 53 -14.52 11.48 -2.26
N ARG A 54 -15.26 11.45 -1.15
CA ARG A 54 -16.70 11.27 -1.12
C ARG A 54 -17.24 11.96 0.13
N GLN A 55 -18.25 12.81 -0.04
CA GLN A 55 -18.93 13.46 1.09
C GLN A 55 -19.82 12.46 1.83
N SER A 56 -19.52 12.19 3.11
CA SER A 56 -20.36 11.37 3.99
C SER A 56 -19.93 11.49 5.45
N ASP A 57 -20.76 12.00 6.35
CA ASP A 57 -20.37 12.13 7.75
C ASP A 57 -20.39 10.81 8.53
N PRO A 58 -19.41 10.55 9.43
CA PRO A 58 -18.21 11.35 9.66
C PRO A 58 -17.17 11.13 8.55
N MET A 59 -16.30 12.12 8.32
CA MET A 59 -15.28 12.07 7.27
C MET A 59 -14.03 11.25 7.65
N GLU A 60 -13.78 11.07 8.94
CA GLU A 60 -12.63 10.38 9.55
C GLU A 60 -13.13 9.50 10.69
N ASN A 61 -12.32 8.55 11.16
CA ASN A 61 -12.66 7.65 12.27
C ASN A 61 -14.00 6.91 12.06
N ARG A 62 -14.23 6.49 10.82
CA ARG A 62 -15.50 5.85 10.42
C ARG A 62 -15.61 4.46 11.04
N ALA A 63 -16.81 4.09 11.46
CA ALA A 63 -17.09 2.74 11.96
C ALA A 63 -16.68 1.68 10.92
N LYS A 64 -16.12 0.55 11.36
CA LYS A 64 -15.53 -0.50 10.51
C LYS A 64 -16.41 -0.89 9.30
N ALA A 65 -17.72 -1.01 9.49
CA ALA A 65 -18.66 -1.38 8.41
C ALA A 65 -18.86 -0.30 7.33
N ALA A 66 -18.55 0.96 7.66
CA ALA A 66 -18.70 2.11 6.78
C ALA A 66 -17.39 2.54 6.11
N LYS A 67 -16.23 2.02 6.54
CA LYS A 67 -14.90 2.31 5.97
C LYS A 67 -14.86 1.96 4.49
N MET A 68 -14.24 2.84 3.69
CA MET A 68 -13.89 2.53 2.31
C MET A 68 -12.64 1.64 2.23
N ASP A 69 -11.83 1.60 3.30
CA ASP A 69 -10.66 0.73 3.42
C ASP A 69 -9.71 0.97 2.24
N LEU A 70 -9.33 2.24 2.06
CA LEU A 70 -8.41 2.64 0.99
C LEU A 70 -7.02 2.19 1.39
N GLU A 71 -6.55 1.07 0.85
CA GLU A 71 -5.29 0.42 1.24
C GLU A 71 -4.17 0.61 0.21
N SER A 72 -4.37 1.47 -0.78
CA SER A 72 -3.31 1.76 -1.74
C SER A 72 -3.57 3.04 -2.53
N ILE A 73 -2.48 3.69 -2.90
CA ILE A 73 -2.43 4.85 -3.78
C ILE A 73 -1.25 4.71 -4.74
N THR A 74 -1.46 5.05 -6.01
CA THR A 74 -0.39 5.04 -7.02
C THR A 74 -0.53 6.21 -7.97
N PHE A 75 0.54 6.61 -8.63
CA PHE A 75 0.60 7.76 -9.54
C PHE A 75 1.17 7.35 -10.88
N ASP A 76 0.47 7.66 -11.98
CA ASP A 76 0.87 7.28 -13.33
C ASP A 76 1.70 8.36 -14.07
N GLY A 77 2.09 9.43 -13.38
CA GLY A 77 2.71 10.62 -13.97
C GLY A 77 1.72 11.73 -14.31
N SER A 78 0.41 11.47 -14.23
CA SER A 78 -0.64 12.45 -14.47
C SER A 78 -1.73 12.46 -13.39
N ARG A 79 -2.15 11.30 -12.89
CA ARG A 79 -3.28 11.15 -11.96
C ARG A 79 -2.93 10.15 -10.87
N TYR A 80 -3.53 10.35 -9.71
CA TYR A 80 -3.48 9.46 -8.57
C TYR A 80 -4.67 8.50 -8.63
N TYR A 81 -4.42 7.23 -8.35
CA TYR A 81 -5.42 6.18 -8.30
C TYR A 81 -5.40 5.55 -6.93
N LEU A 82 -6.55 5.57 -6.26
CA LEU A 82 -6.72 5.07 -4.90
C LEU A 82 -7.67 3.89 -4.95
N TYR A 83 -7.30 2.80 -4.28
CA TYR A 83 -8.03 1.56 -4.34
C TYR A 83 -8.48 1.12 -2.96
N GLY A 84 -9.75 0.74 -2.86
CA GLY A 84 -10.22 -0.02 -1.72
C GLY A 84 -9.71 -1.47 -1.77
N SER A 85 -9.60 -2.10 -0.61
CA SER A 85 -9.02 -3.45 -0.46
C SER A 85 -9.79 -4.57 -1.17
N GLY A 86 -11.06 -4.35 -1.53
CA GLY A 86 -11.90 -5.35 -2.16
C GLY A 86 -12.38 -6.50 -1.24
N SER A 87 -12.01 -6.48 0.04
CA SER A 87 -12.36 -7.52 1.02
C SER A 87 -13.86 -7.55 1.37
N THR A 88 -14.59 -6.45 1.15
CA THR A 88 -16.05 -6.37 1.31
C THR A 88 -16.68 -5.53 0.19
N PRO A 89 -18.01 -5.66 -0.06
CA PRO A 89 -18.66 -4.91 -1.14
C PRO A 89 -18.48 -3.38 -1.07
N ASN A 90 -18.38 -2.81 0.14
CA ASN A 90 -18.17 -1.38 0.34
C ASN A 90 -16.73 -0.92 0.04
N ARG A 91 -15.81 -1.87 -0.18
CA ARG A 91 -14.37 -1.66 -0.41
C ARG A 91 -13.96 -1.91 -1.87
N ASN A 92 -14.95 -2.11 -2.75
CA ASN A 92 -14.76 -2.30 -4.19
C ASN A 92 -14.79 -0.97 -4.96
N THR A 93 -14.13 0.06 -4.46
CA THR A 93 -14.15 1.40 -5.09
C THR A 93 -12.75 1.79 -5.54
N ARG A 94 -12.66 2.42 -6.71
CA ARG A 94 -11.50 3.19 -7.13
C ARG A 94 -11.83 4.67 -7.16
N PHE A 95 -10.92 5.50 -6.67
CA PHE A 95 -10.94 6.95 -6.92
C PHE A 95 -9.79 7.35 -7.84
N ILE A 96 -10.05 8.32 -8.71
CA ILE A 96 -9.05 8.92 -9.60
C ILE A 96 -9.02 10.42 -9.30
N TRP A 97 -7.83 10.94 -8.99
CA TRP A 97 -7.63 12.34 -8.63
C TRP A 97 -6.52 12.97 -9.47
N ASP A 98 -6.79 14.13 -10.06
CA ASP A 98 -5.83 14.88 -10.91
C ASP A 98 -5.20 16.10 -10.22
N GLY A 99 -5.35 16.20 -8.89
CA GLY A 99 -4.99 17.40 -8.12
C GLY A 99 -6.15 18.37 -7.89
N LYS A 100 -7.25 18.24 -8.65
CA LYS A 100 -8.39 19.19 -8.62
C LYS A 100 -9.74 18.49 -8.56
N THR A 101 -9.94 17.46 -9.38
CA THR A 101 -11.19 16.73 -9.54
C THR A 101 -11.04 15.29 -9.07
N VAL A 102 -12.12 14.75 -8.50
CA VAL A 102 -12.19 13.35 -8.07
C VAL A 102 -13.26 12.65 -8.90
N LEU A 103 -12.88 11.54 -9.53
CA LEU A 103 -13.79 10.59 -10.16
C LEU A 103 -13.85 9.33 -9.29
N GLN A 104 -15.05 8.75 -9.14
CA GLN A 104 -15.26 7.48 -8.47
C GLN A 104 -15.69 6.42 -9.49
N GLU A 105 -15.15 5.21 -9.36
CA GLU A 105 -15.49 4.06 -10.19
C GLU A 105 -15.77 2.83 -9.33
N ASP A 106 -16.72 2.01 -9.76
CA ASP A 106 -17.04 0.72 -9.15
C ASP A 106 -16.10 -0.37 -9.70
N TYR A 107 -15.34 -0.98 -8.80
CA TYR A 107 -14.38 -2.03 -9.10
C TYR A 107 -14.90 -3.44 -8.80
N SER A 108 -16.17 -3.58 -8.39
CA SER A 108 -16.77 -4.85 -7.97
C SER A 108 -16.66 -5.92 -9.05
N ASN A 109 -17.01 -5.60 -10.30
CA ASN A 109 -16.95 -6.56 -11.40
C ASN A 109 -15.51 -7.00 -11.68
N ILE A 110 -14.55 -6.07 -11.62
CA ILE A 110 -13.13 -6.38 -11.86
C ILE A 110 -12.61 -7.32 -10.76
N TYR A 111 -12.82 -6.98 -9.49
CA TYR A 111 -12.38 -7.81 -8.37
C TYR A 111 -13.07 -9.17 -8.36
N SER A 112 -14.39 -9.24 -8.62
CA SER A 112 -15.09 -10.52 -8.75
C SER A 112 -14.55 -11.38 -9.90
N SER A 113 -14.27 -10.79 -11.06
CA SER A 113 -13.65 -11.53 -12.17
C SER A 113 -12.24 -12.03 -11.85
N LEU A 114 -11.43 -11.26 -11.12
CA LEU A 114 -10.09 -11.71 -10.69
C LEU A 114 -10.19 -12.84 -9.66
N MET A 115 -11.08 -12.72 -8.67
CA MET A 115 -11.37 -13.76 -7.68
C MET A 115 -11.79 -15.06 -8.36
N GLU A 116 -12.77 -15.01 -9.27
CA GLU A 116 -13.25 -16.17 -10.01
C GLU A 116 -12.15 -16.79 -10.88
N LYS A 117 -11.48 -15.96 -11.70
CA LYS A 117 -10.43 -16.42 -12.63
C LYS A 117 -9.29 -17.13 -11.91
N PHE A 118 -8.90 -16.65 -10.73
CA PHE A 118 -7.76 -17.17 -9.99
C PHE A 118 -8.14 -18.05 -8.80
N ASN A 119 -9.43 -18.36 -8.64
CA ASN A 119 -9.96 -19.18 -7.55
C ASN A 119 -9.55 -18.69 -6.15
N ILE A 120 -9.56 -17.36 -5.97
CA ILE A 120 -9.32 -16.69 -4.68
C ILE A 120 -10.70 -16.46 -4.06
N SER A 121 -10.92 -16.97 -2.84
CA SER A 121 -12.19 -16.72 -2.16
C SER A 121 -12.25 -15.28 -1.67
N LYS A 122 -13.45 -14.80 -1.36
CA LYS A 122 -13.65 -13.45 -0.84
C LYS A 122 -12.86 -13.20 0.45
N GLU A 123 -12.70 -14.21 1.30
CA GLU A 123 -11.96 -14.12 2.57
C GLU A 123 -10.45 -14.05 2.37
N ASP A 124 -9.94 -14.45 1.20
CA ASP A 124 -8.52 -14.41 0.83
C ASP A 124 -8.19 -13.24 -0.12
N PHE A 125 -9.18 -12.46 -0.55
CA PHE A 125 -8.99 -11.31 -1.44
C PHE A 125 -8.86 -10.01 -0.64
N ASN A 126 -7.68 -9.42 -0.66
CA ASN A 126 -7.37 -8.21 0.09
C ASN A 126 -6.20 -7.47 -0.56
N ILE A 127 -6.49 -6.43 -1.33
CA ILE A 127 -5.48 -5.62 -2.02
C ILE A 127 -4.91 -4.58 -1.07
N GLU A 128 -3.58 -4.56 -0.94
CA GLU A 128 -2.86 -3.59 -0.10
C GLU A 128 -1.64 -3.01 -0.81
N GLY A 129 -1.65 -3.02 -2.13
CA GLY A 129 -0.59 -2.41 -2.91
C GLY A 129 -0.96 -2.43 -4.37
N VAL A 130 -0.65 -1.35 -5.08
CA VAL A 130 -1.00 -1.23 -6.50
C VAL A 130 0.11 -0.53 -7.26
N VAL A 131 0.56 -1.16 -8.34
CA VAL A 131 1.48 -0.56 -9.30
C VAL A 131 0.80 -0.48 -10.68
N HIS A 132 0.76 0.73 -11.24
CA HIS A 132 0.33 0.92 -12.63
C HIS A 132 1.53 0.78 -13.58
N LEU A 133 1.35 -0.03 -14.60
CA LEU A 133 2.24 -0.15 -15.74
C LEU A 133 1.47 0.26 -17.00
N LYS A 134 2.18 0.43 -18.12
CA LYS A 134 1.64 1.01 -19.36
C LYS A 134 0.34 0.34 -19.84
N ASP A 135 0.26 -0.98 -19.74
CA ASP A 135 -0.81 -1.81 -20.28
C ASP A 135 -1.51 -2.69 -19.22
N LYS A 136 -1.04 -2.65 -17.97
CA LYS A 136 -1.48 -3.54 -16.91
C LYS A 136 -1.44 -2.90 -15.54
N ILE A 137 -2.23 -3.42 -14.62
CA ILE A 137 -2.24 -3.07 -13.20
C ILE A 137 -1.76 -4.30 -12.43
N LEU A 138 -0.82 -4.10 -11.51
CA LEU A 138 -0.38 -5.13 -10.58
C LEU A 138 -1.04 -4.86 -9.23
N PHE A 139 -1.90 -5.78 -8.79
CA PHE A 139 -2.51 -5.75 -7.46
C PHE A 139 -1.75 -6.69 -6.53
N PHE A 140 -1.33 -6.18 -5.37
CA PHE A 140 -0.63 -6.94 -4.36
C PHE A 140 -1.65 -7.41 -3.32
N ASN A 141 -1.96 -8.70 -3.35
CA ASN A 141 -2.92 -9.34 -2.45
C ASN A 141 -2.23 -9.78 -1.16
N ARG A 142 -2.62 -9.23 -0.01
CA ARG A 142 -2.10 -9.61 1.31
C ARG A 142 -2.62 -10.98 1.72
N GLY A 143 -1.72 -11.83 2.19
CA GLY A 143 -2.02 -13.16 2.70
C GLY A 143 -2.57 -13.18 4.12
N ASN A 144 -3.54 -12.33 4.45
CA ASN A 144 -4.19 -12.28 5.78
C ASN A 144 -5.49 -13.13 5.86
N GLY A 145 -5.94 -13.69 4.73
CA GLY A 145 -7.07 -14.61 4.69
C GLY A 145 -6.77 -16.03 5.20
N PRO A 146 -7.79 -16.92 5.27
CA PRO A 146 -7.65 -18.29 5.78
C PRO A 146 -6.59 -19.15 5.07
N LYS A 147 -6.38 -18.96 3.77
CA LYS A 147 -5.36 -19.66 2.98
C LYS A 147 -4.01 -18.93 2.96
N GLY A 148 -3.97 -17.68 3.43
CA GLY A 148 -2.75 -16.89 3.51
C GLY A 148 -2.11 -16.59 2.15
N ILE A 149 -2.93 -16.25 1.15
CA ILE A 149 -2.49 -16.07 -0.24
C ILE A 149 -1.79 -14.71 -0.40
N ASN A 150 -0.46 -14.70 -0.33
CA ASN A 150 0.34 -13.60 -0.87
C ASN A 150 0.49 -13.78 -2.38
N ALA A 151 0.00 -12.83 -3.18
CA ALA A 151 0.09 -12.93 -4.63
C ALA A 151 0.13 -11.56 -5.30
N ILE A 152 0.78 -11.51 -6.47
CA ILE A 152 0.68 -10.39 -7.41
C ILE A 152 -0.34 -10.78 -8.48
N LEU A 153 -1.46 -10.07 -8.54
CA LEU A 153 -2.49 -10.23 -9.57
C LEU A 153 -2.18 -9.24 -10.68
N GLU A 154 -1.63 -9.73 -11.78
CA GLU A 154 -1.43 -8.95 -12.99
C GLU A 154 -2.74 -8.89 -13.78
N TYR A 155 -3.34 -7.71 -13.85
CA TYR A 155 -4.58 -7.43 -14.54
C TYR A 155 -4.32 -6.62 -15.82
N HIS A 156 -4.79 -7.12 -16.95
CA HIS A 156 -4.74 -6.44 -18.25
C HIS A 156 -6.13 -5.91 -18.62
N PRO A 157 -6.43 -4.62 -18.44
CA PRO A 157 -7.79 -4.09 -18.65
C PRO A 157 -8.30 -4.26 -20.09
N LEU A 158 -7.40 -4.22 -21.08
CA LEU A 158 -7.73 -4.35 -22.50
C LEU A 158 -7.61 -5.79 -23.04
N ALA A 159 -7.11 -6.72 -22.21
CA ALA A 159 -6.82 -8.10 -22.58
C ALA A 159 -6.97 -9.01 -21.36
N ALA A 160 -8.15 -9.02 -20.75
CA ALA A 160 -8.39 -9.64 -19.44
C ALA A 160 -8.00 -11.13 -19.39
N GLU A 161 -8.06 -11.83 -20.52
CA GLU A 161 -7.61 -13.21 -20.70
C GLU A 161 -6.10 -13.40 -20.42
N GLN A 162 -5.27 -12.38 -20.65
CA GLN A 162 -3.83 -12.39 -20.38
C GLN A 162 -3.48 -12.14 -18.90
N SER A 163 -4.47 -11.75 -18.09
CA SER A 163 -4.28 -11.56 -16.64
C SER A 163 -3.82 -12.85 -15.96
N ARG A 164 -2.86 -12.75 -15.04
CA ARG A 164 -2.23 -13.87 -14.33
C ARG A 164 -2.16 -13.61 -12.82
N CYS A 165 -2.16 -14.67 -12.03
CA CYS A 165 -1.88 -14.64 -10.60
C CYS A 165 -0.52 -15.27 -10.36
N ILE A 166 0.36 -14.54 -9.67
CA ILE A 166 1.70 -14.99 -9.29
C ILE A 166 1.74 -15.10 -7.77
N PRO A 167 1.57 -16.30 -7.20
CA PRO A 167 1.77 -16.52 -5.77
C PRO A 167 3.22 -16.20 -5.38
N ILE A 168 3.39 -15.51 -4.25
CA ILE A 168 4.69 -15.12 -3.73
C ILE A 168 4.86 -15.69 -2.33
N GLU A 169 5.90 -16.49 -2.15
CA GLU A 169 6.33 -16.95 -0.83
C GLU A 169 7.16 -15.85 -0.17
N LEU A 170 6.64 -15.26 0.91
CA LEU A 170 7.33 -14.26 1.70
C LEU A 170 7.90 -14.89 2.99
N PRO A 171 9.10 -14.48 3.45
CA PRO A 171 9.66 -15.02 4.66
C PRO A 171 8.90 -14.54 5.90
N LYS A 172 8.94 -15.36 6.95
CA LYS A 172 8.36 -15.01 8.25
C LYS A 172 9.32 -14.14 9.04
N LEU A 173 8.79 -13.19 9.80
CA LEU A 173 9.54 -12.44 10.82
C LEU A 173 9.13 -12.96 12.19
N ASN A 174 10.10 -13.42 13.00
CA ASN A 174 9.86 -13.99 14.33
C ASN A 174 8.78 -15.10 14.35
N GLY A 175 8.68 -15.88 13.27
CA GLY A 175 7.67 -16.94 13.12
C GLY A 175 6.28 -16.48 12.68
N ILE A 176 6.07 -15.16 12.51
CA ILE A 176 4.83 -14.55 12.03
C ILE A 176 4.90 -14.38 10.52
N SER A 177 3.83 -14.78 9.83
CA SER A 177 3.71 -14.61 8.38
C SER A 177 3.70 -13.13 8.02
N THR A 178 4.48 -12.76 7.01
CA THR A 178 4.40 -11.43 6.40
C THR A 178 3.38 -11.44 5.27
N GLY A 179 2.75 -10.30 5.03
CA GLY A 179 1.93 -10.09 3.85
C GLY A 179 2.17 -8.73 3.24
N PHE A 180 1.94 -8.59 1.93
CA PHE A 180 2.12 -7.32 1.23
C PHE A 180 1.34 -6.20 1.91
N SER A 181 1.97 -5.03 1.99
CA SER A 181 1.37 -3.83 2.60
C SER A 181 1.53 -2.55 1.77
N ASP A 182 2.39 -2.53 0.74
CA ASP A 182 2.37 -1.56 -0.38
C ASP A 182 3.45 -1.93 -1.43
N ALA A 183 3.43 -1.28 -2.60
CA ALA A 183 4.46 -1.41 -3.63
C ALA A 183 4.61 -0.17 -4.53
N THR A 184 5.83 0.10 -4.99
CA THR A 184 6.17 1.17 -5.93
C THR A 184 7.08 0.68 -7.05
N LEU A 185 6.95 1.28 -8.24
CA LEU A 185 7.85 1.05 -9.37
C LEU A 185 9.06 2.00 -9.30
N VAL A 186 10.26 1.48 -9.54
CA VAL A 186 11.50 2.24 -9.71
C VAL A 186 12.24 1.69 -10.93
N GLY A 187 12.27 2.47 -12.02
CA GLY A 187 12.78 1.99 -13.30
C GLY A 187 12.04 0.74 -13.77
N ASN A 188 12.76 -0.39 -13.89
CA ASN A 188 12.21 -1.68 -14.31
C ASN A 188 12.00 -2.65 -13.13
N GLU A 189 12.09 -2.17 -11.90
CA GLU A 189 12.03 -2.98 -10.69
C GLU A 189 10.86 -2.51 -9.83
N ILE A 190 10.17 -3.46 -9.22
CA ILE A 190 9.16 -3.18 -8.22
C ILE A 190 9.78 -3.38 -6.86
N TYR A 191 9.68 -2.34 -6.04
CA TYR A 191 9.98 -2.39 -4.63
C TYR A 191 8.67 -2.53 -3.88
N PHE A 192 8.56 -3.50 -3.00
CA PHE A 192 7.37 -3.71 -2.19
C PHE A 192 7.73 -3.78 -0.72
N ILE A 193 6.75 -3.57 0.14
CA ILE A 193 6.87 -3.85 1.55
C ILE A 193 5.92 -4.97 1.95
N ALA A 194 6.32 -5.72 2.96
CA ALA A 194 5.49 -6.74 3.55
C ALA A 194 5.64 -6.76 5.06
N THR A 195 4.51 -6.71 5.77
CA THR A 195 4.47 -6.51 7.21
C THR A 195 4.01 -7.78 7.93
N ALA A 196 4.65 -8.08 9.06
CA ALA A 196 4.27 -9.19 9.92
C ALA A 196 3.40 -8.69 11.08
N GLU A 197 2.09 -8.94 10.96
CA GLU A 197 1.09 -8.58 11.96
C GLU A 197 0.38 -9.84 12.47
N ASN A 198 0.33 -10.04 13.79
CA ASN A 198 -0.32 -11.20 14.37
C ASN A 198 -1.82 -10.95 14.61
N ALA A 199 -2.64 -11.14 13.57
CA ALA A 199 -4.10 -11.00 13.67
C ALA A 199 -4.80 -12.02 14.61
N LYS A 200 -4.08 -12.95 15.25
CA LYS A 200 -4.63 -14.03 16.10
C LYS A 200 -4.24 -13.93 17.58
N SER A 201 -3.41 -12.98 18.01
CA SER A 201 -3.13 -12.84 19.44
C SER A 201 -4.30 -12.17 20.16
N THR A 202 -4.91 -12.89 21.11
CA THR A 202 -5.94 -12.35 22.02
C THR A 202 -5.38 -11.47 23.13
N TYR A 203 -4.11 -11.08 23.04
CA TYR A 203 -3.40 -10.25 24.02
C TYR A 203 -2.80 -9.07 23.28
N LEU A 204 -3.49 -7.93 23.36
CA LEU A 204 -3.17 -6.66 22.67
C LEU A 204 -3.23 -6.80 21.15
N ASP A 205 -3.74 -5.76 20.47
CA ASP A 205 -3.78 -5.70 19.02
C ASP A 205 -2.44 -6.14 18.42
N GLY A 206 -2.50 -7.01 17.41
CA GLY A 206 -1.45 -7.97 17.03
C GLY A 206 -0.02 -7.48 17.17
N GLU A 207 0.85 -8.26 17.85
CA GLU A 207 2.27 -7.92 17.98
C GLU A 207 2.90 -7.67 16.59
N ILE A 208 3.30 -6.41 16.35
CA ILE A 208 4.03 -6.01 15.15
C ILE A 208 5.43 -6.61 15.22
N SER A 209 5.73 -7.54 14.31
CA SER A 209 7.02 -8.22 14.26
C SER A 209 8.05 -7.54 13.35
N GLY A 210 7.64 -6.49 12.64
CA GLY A 210 8.46 -5.71 11.72
C GLY A 210 7.98 -5.84 10.27
N SER A 211 8.78 -5.26 9.38
CA SER A 211 8.48 -5.15 7.95
C SER A 211 9.67 -5.59 7.10
N LEU A 212 9.40 -6.09 5.90
CA LEU A 212 10.38 -6.44 4.89
C LEU A 212 10.36 -5.42 3.76
N LEU A 213 11.54 -5.13 3.20
CA LEU A 213 11.68 -4.56 1.87
C LEU A 213 11.88 -5.71 0.88
N GLY A 214 11.00 -5.80 -0.10
CA GLY A 214 11.09 -6.71 -1.22
C GLY A 214 11.46 -6.02 -2.51
N LYS A 215 12.08 -6.77 -3.42
CA LYS A 215 12.47 -6.32 -4.75
C LYS A 215 12.24 -7.42 -5.78
N ILE A 216 11.57 -7.11 -6.88
CA ILE A 216 11.31 -8.05 -7.98
C ILE A 216 11.32 -7.32 -9.34
N PRO A 217 11.77 -7.96 -10.44
CA PRO A 217 11.62 -7.39 -11.78
C PRO A 217 10.15 -7.07 -12.10
N SER A 218 9.88 -5.94 -12.76
CA SER A 218 8.52 -5.50 -13.12
C SER A 218 7.79 -6.39 -14.14
N ASP A 219 8.54 -7.24 -14.85
CA ASP A 219 7.98 -8.29 -15.71
C ASP A 219 7.62 -9.57 -14.94
N LEU A 220 7.93 -9.63 -13.65
CA LEU A 220 7.69 -10.75 -12.73
C LEU A 220 8.40 -12.04 -13.16
N SER A 221 9.51 -11.94 -13.89
CA SER A 221 10.28 -13.10 -14.38
C SER A 221 11.17 -13.75 -13.30
N GLY A 222 11.50 -13.02 -12.24
CA GLY A 222 12.38 -13.46 -11.16
C GLY A 222 11.65 -13.81 -9.86
N LYS A 223 12.38 -14.42 -8.93
CA LYS A 223 11.94 -14.52 -7.54
C LYS A 223 12.21 -13.19 -6.82
N PRO A 224 11.37 -12.80 -5.84
CA PRO A 224 11.65 -11.61 -5.05
C PRO A 224 12.90 -11.83 -4.18
N GLU A 225 13.71 -10.79 -4.08
CA GLU A 225 14.70 -10.63 -3.01
C GLU A 225 14.03 -9.89 -1.84
N THR A 226 14.31 -10.29 -0.61
CA THR A 226 13.69 -9.70 0.58
C THR A 226 14.72 -9.40 1.66
N PHE A 227 14.56 -8.26 2.32
CA PHE A 227 15.47 -7.73 3.32
C PHE A 227 14.65 -7.22 4.50
N GLU A 228 15.02 -7.58 5.72
CA GLU A 228 14.37 -7.06 6.93
C GLU A 228 14.68 -5.57 7.09
N ILE A 229 13.64 -4.74 7.18
CA ILE A 229 13.79 -3.32 7.49
C ILE A 229 14.16 -3.19 8.97
N PRO A 230 15.13 -2.33 9.34
CA PRO A 230 15.47 -2.13 10.75
C PRO A 230 14.26 -1.74 11.61
N GLU A 231 14.30 -2.13 12.88
CA GLU A 231 13.26 -1.85 13.89
C GLU A 231 11.92 -2.57 13.63
N LYS A 232 10.96 -2.42 14.54
CA LYS A 232 9.68 -3.15 14.51
C LYS A 232 8.53 -2.20 14.20
N HIS A 233 8.53 -1.67 12.98
CA HIS A 233 7.47 -0.80 12.47
C HIS A 233 6.49 -1.57 11.58
N LYS A 234 5.21 -1.18 11.61
CA LYS A 234 4.16 -1.64 10.69
C LYS A 234 4.10 -0.65 9.52
N PHE A 235 4.90 -0.90 8.49
CA PHE A 235 4.88 -0.04 7.30
C PHE A 235 3.74 -0.45 6.38
N GLU A 236 2.93 0.52 6.00
CA GLU A 236 1.71 0.36 5.17
C GLU A 236 1.74 1.34 3.97
N GLY A 237 2.93 1.86 3.64
CA GLY A 237 3.13 2.61 2.42
C GLY A 237 4.61 2.74 2.03
N ILE A 238 4.91 2.72 0.73
CA ILE A 238 6.25 2.95 0.19
C ILE A 238 6.20 3.80 -1.09
N THR A 239 7.04 4.83 -1.15
CA THR A 239 7.24 5.63 -2.37
C THR A 239 8.70 5.98 -2.56
N LEU A 240 9.17 6.07 -3.81
CA LEU A 240 10.50 6.60 -4.09
C LEU A 240 10.52 8.10 -3.79
N LYS A 241 11.53 8.56 -3.05
CA LYS A 241 11.82 9.98 -2.84
C LYS A 241 12.79 10.50 -3.89
N GLU A 242 13.91 9.80 -4.04
CA GLU A 242 14.98 10.17 -4.97
C GLU A 242 15.91 9.00 -5.26
N GLU A 243 16.47 9.00 -6.47
CA GLU A 243 17.63 8.20 -6.84
C GLU A 243 18.90 9.03 -6.61
N THR A 244 19.91 8.42 -6.00
CA THR A 244 21.20 9.06 -5.72
C THR A 244 22.34 8.28 -6.39
N ALA A 245 23.53 8.89 -6.46
CA ALA A 245 24.73 8.18 -6.91
C ALA A 245 25.11 6.95 -6.04
N HIS A 246 24.51 6.82 -4.85
CA HIS A 246 24.85 5.79 -3.86
C HIS A 246 23.70 4.80 -3.59
N GLY A 247 22.58 4.92 -4.31
CA GLY A 247 21.41 4.07 -4.13
C GLY A 247 20.10 4.85 -4.09
N LEU A 248 19.08 4.22 -3.54
CA LEU A 248 17.71 4.74 -3.52
C LEU A 248 17.34 5.25 -2.12
N ILE A 249 16.45 6.24 -2.08
CA ILE A 249 15.83 6.70 -0.84
C ILE A 249 14.32 6.60 -1.02
N PHE A 250 13.68 5.81 -0.15
CA PHE A 250 12.24 5.67 -0.08
C PHE A 250 11.67 6.45 1.10
N LEU A 251 10.42 6.89 0.98
CA LEU A 251 9.61 7.28 2.13
C LEU A 251 8.64 6.15 2.47
N LEU A 252 8.51 5.87 3.76
CA LEU A 252 7.59 4.88 4.31
C LEU A 252 6.61 5.56 5.27
N CYS A 253 5.32 5.25 5.18
CA CYS A 253 4.37 5.61 6.24
C CYS A 253 4.09 4.42 7.15
N GLU A 254 4.03 4.70 8.44
CA GLU A 254 3.70 3.73 9.48
C GLU A 254 2.23 3.86 9.86
N ASP A 255 1.59 2.72 10.08
CA ASP A 255 0.35 2.64 10.85
C ASP A 255 0.69 2.19 12.27
N THR A 256 0.55 3.10 13.24
CA THR A 256 0.91 2.80 14.64
C THR A 256 -0.18 2.06 15.41
N ASP A 257 -1.34 1.79 14.79
CA ASP A 257 -2.54 1.23 15.43
C ASP A 257 -2.94 2.00 16.72
N SER A 258 -2.42 3.21 16.93
CA SER A 258 -2.66 4.04 18.11
C SER A 258 -3.68 5.13 17.80
N GLU A 259 -4.37 5.62 18.84
CA GLU A 259 -5.24 6.80 18.73
C GLU A 259 -4.44 8.12 18.59
N ASP A 260 -3.12 8.02 18.39
CA ASP A 260 -2.27 9.19 18.23
C ASP A 260 -2.65 9.96 16.98
N ASP A 261 -2.78 11.28 17.11
CA ASP A 261 -3.16 12.15 15.98
C ASP A 261 -2.01 12.40 15.01
N HIS A 262 -0.85 11.77 15.19
CA HIS A 262 0.35 12.02 14.42
C HIS A 262 0.81 10.76 13.70
N MET A 263 1.21 10.94 12.45
CA MET A 263 1.85 9.90 11.64
C MET A 263 3.32 10.26 11.45
N THR A 264 4.21 9.29 11.62
CA THR A 264 5.63 9.44 11.28
C THR A 264 5.89 8.85 9.90
N ILE A 265 6.56 9.62 9.06
CA ILE A 265 7.14 9.16 7.80
C ILE A 265 8.61 8.89 8.06
N TYR A 266 9.08 7.75 7.58
CA TYR A 266 10.47 7.33 7.67
C TYR A 266 11.14 7.44 6.30
N SER A 267 12.44 7.73 6.31
CA SER A 267 13.32 7.64 5.16
C SER A 267 14.09 6.33 5.22
N LEU A 268 13.94 5.48 4.21
CA LEU A 268 14.70 4.24 4.06
C LEU A 268 15.73 4.41 2.95
N ARG A 269 17.02 4.49 3.31
CA ARG A 269 18.13 4.50 2.34
C ARG A 269 18.54 3.06 2.03
N VAL A 270 18.59 2.75 0.74
CA VAL A 270 18.91 1.43 0.19
C VAL A 270 20.16 1.54 -0.68
N SER A 271 21.26 0.92 -0.27
CA SER A 271 22.54 0.94 -0.99
C SER A 271 23.16 -0.46 -1.10
N ASN A 272 23.89 -0.73 -2.18
CA ASN A 272 24.55 -2.03 -2.42
C ASN A 272 25.79 -2.27 -1.55
#